data_AF-A0A7C4HIC9-F1
#
_entry.id   AF-A0A7C4HIC9-F1
#
_cell.length_a   1.000
_cell.length_b   1.000
_cell.length_c   1.000
_cell.angle_alpha   90.00
_cell.angle_beta   90.00
_cell.angle_gamma   90.00
#
_symmetry.space_group_name_H-M   'P 1'
#
loop_
_entity.id
_entity.type
_entity.pdbx_description
1 polymer ?
#
loop_
_entity_poly.entity_id
_entity_poly.type
_entity_poly.pdbx_seq_one_letter_code
_entity_poly.pdbx_strand_id
1 'polypeptide(L)'
;MTDITAKELEALSTAFAPLLGLRITWLSIPEGALLGFEPSQIAVIVNTLLDGILPQIQFLASDEDNAAKLASIGLSKAPGVIGQRESYPDYVHVSGRRVELKGLFIDNPELALKRPPTAREPSARIKENVTMDIIDPTNDALLVAAVQLRPDEEGLCSPYVIDVGVFSMVECVRARDASLAERGGKWIGGIPKVVKKSSMGKFRTGDRLHDSDFEKDTNFGKLKRIPYPPLQQFMRKHGAI
;
A
#
# COMPACT_ATOMS: atom_id res chain seq x y z
N MET A 1 14.88 16.02 -15.35
CA MET A 1 14.92 15.33 -14.05
C MET A 1 14.99 13.85 -14.34
N THR A 2 15.88 13.13 -13.66
CA THR A 2 16.07 11.68 -13.83
C THR A 2 15.27 10.95 -12.76
N ASP A 3 14.44 9.99 -13.17
CA ASP A 3 13.67 9.18 -12.23
C ASP A 3 14.58 8.29 -11.38
N ILE A 4 14.07 7.84 -10.22
CA ILE A 4 14.74 6.87 -9.35
C ILE A 4 15.11 5.62 -10.15
N THR A 5 16.36 5.20 -10.03
CA THR A 5 16.92 4.10 -10.79
C THR A 5 16.64 2.75 -10.13
N ALA A 6 16.72 1.67 -10.91
CA ALA A 6 16.60 0.30 -10.40
C ALA A 6 17.63 -0.01 -9.29
N LYS A 7 18.86 0.52 -9.40
CA LYS A 7 19.91 0.34 -8.40
C LYS A 7 19.56 1.00 -7.07
N GLU A 8 18.92 2.17 -7.11
CA GLU A 8 18.51 2.90 -5.91
C GLU A 8 17.30 2.24 -5.24
N LEU A 9 16.36 1.70 -6.04
CA LEU A 9 15.27 0.88 -5.53
C LEU A 9 15.78 -0.41 -4.88
N GLU A 10 16.78 -1.06 -5.48
CA GLU A 10 17.39 -2.27 -4.91
C GLU A 10 18.13 -1.98 -3.59
N ALA A 11 18.80 -0.83 -3.50
CA ALA A 11 19.42 -0.39 -2.25
C ALA A 11 18.38 -0.18 -1.13
N LEU A 12 17.22 0.43 -1.45
CA LEU A 12 16.11 0.54 -0.51
C LEU A 12 15.51 -0.82 -0.14
N SER A 13 15.33 -1.71 -1.12
CA SER A 13 14.86 -3.08 -0.90
C SER A 13 15.76 -3.82 0.09
N THR A 14 17.08 -3.71 -0.10
CA THR A 14 18.09 -4.28 0.81
C THR A 14 17.99 -3.67 2.21
N ALA A 15 17.81 -2.35 2.32
CA ALA A 15 17.66 -1.66 3.59
C ALA A 15 16.40 -2.09 4.36
N PHE A 16 15.33 -2.47 3.65
CA PHE A 16 14.07 -2.95 4.25
C PHE A 16 13.99 -4.46 4.45
N ALA A 17 14.98 -5.23 4.00
CA ALA A 17 15.06 -6.67 4.22
C ALA A 17 14.90 -7.09 5.70
N PRO A 18 15.38 -6.34 6.71
CA PRO A 18 15.14 -6.68 8.12
C PRO A 18 13.67 -6.70 8.56
N LEU A 19 12.76 -6.09 7.80
CA LEU A 19 11.33 -6.20 8.08
C LEU A 19 10.80 -7.61 7.79
N LEU A 20 11.45 -8.38 6.91
CA LEU A 20 10.98 -9.71 6.54
C LEU A 20 11.03 -10.67 7.73
N GLY A 21 9.90 -11.31 8.01
CA GLY A 21 9.75 -12.22 9.14
C GLY A 21 9.47 -11.52 10.47
N LEU A 22 9.44 -10.18 10.50
CA LEU A 22 9.17 -9.42 11.72
C LEU A 22 7.77 -9.72 12.26
N ARG A 23 7.71 -10.22 13.50
CA ARG A 23 6.48 -10.34 14.29
C ARG A 23 6.11 -8.97 14.85
N ILE A 24 4.88 -8.53 14.60
CA ILE A 24 4.33 -7.33 15.23
C ILE A 24 3.76 -7.72 16.60
N THR A 25 4.62 -7.72 17.62
CA THR A 25 4.29 -8.18 18.99
C THR A 25 3.26 -7.32 19.70
N TRP A 26 2.99 -6.11 19.21
CA TRP A 26 1.99 -5.20 19.75
C TRP A 26 0.54 -5.61 19.43
N LEU A 27 0.34 -6.63 18.60
CA LEU A 27 -0.96 -7.24 18.38
C LEU A 27 -0.87 -8.76 18.56
N SER A 28 -1.70 -9.26 19.48
CA SER A 28 -1.89 -10.68 19.72
C SER A 28 -3.37 -10.93 20.00
N ILE A 29 -4.00 -11.77 19.18
CA ILE A 29 -5.44 -12.04 19.25
C ILE A 29 -5.62 -13.53 19.54
N PRO A 30 -6.37 -13.94 20.58
CA PRO A 30 -6.72 -15.34 20.78
C PRO A 30 -7.41 -15.91 19.55
N GLU A 31 -7.04 -17.11 19.12
CA GLU A 31 -7.56 -17.75 17.91
C GLU A 31 -9.09 -17.85 17.92
N GLY A 32 -9.68 -18.21 19.07
CA GLY A 32 -11.14 -18.28 19.23
C GLY A 32 -11.88 -16.95 19.00
N ALA A 33 -11.21 -15.81 19.15
CA ALA A 33 -11.79 -14.49 18.90
C ALA A 33 -11.84 -14.14 17.40
N LEU A 34 -11.06 -14.82 16.54
CA LEU A 34 -10.98 -14.52 15.11
C LEU A 34 -12.31 -14.72 14.37
N LEU A 35 -13.20 -15.58 14.89
CA LEU A 35 -14.56 -15.78 14.38
C LEU A 35 -15.40 -14.49 14.39
N GLY A 36 -15.02 -13.50 15.19
CA GLY A 36 -15.65 -12.18 15.25
C GLY A 36 -15.18 -11.20 14.17
N PHE A 37 -14.07 -11.46 13.48
CA PHE A 37 -13.40 -10.51 12.60
C PHE A 37 -13.39 -10.97 11.14
N GLU A 38 -13.80 -10.07 10.24
CA GLU A 38 -13.52 -10.24 8.81
C GLU A 38 -12.04 -9.96 8.54
N PRO A 39 -11.40 -10.62 7.54
CA PRO A 39 -10.03 -10.32 7.14
C PRO A 39 -9.77 -8.83 6.90
N SER A 40 -10.74 -8.11 6.33
CA SER A 40 -10.62 -6.67 6.08
C SER A 40 -10.58 -5.81 7.34
N GLN A 41 -11.17 -6.25 8.45
CA GLN A 41 -11.13 -5.55 9.73
C GLN A 41 -9.75 -5.75 10.39
N ILE A 42 -9.22 -6.98 10.34
CA ILE A 42 -7.83 -7.25 10.76
C ILE A 42 -6.85 -6.44 9.92
N ALA A 43 -7.04 -6.38 8.61
CA ALA A 43 -6.21 -5.58 7.72
C ALA A 43 -6.14 -4.10 8.13
N VAL A 44 -7.28 -3.50 8.53
CA VAL A 44 -7.31 -2.13 9.02
C VAL A 44 -6.50 -1.98 10.30
N ILE A 45 -6.71 -2.86 11.29
CA ILE A 45 -5.98 -2.83 12.56
C ILE A 45 -4.48 -2.95 12.32
N VAL A 46 -4.07 -3.96 11.55
CA VAL A 46 -2.66 -4.25 11.24
C VAL A 46 -2.00 -3.10 10.49
N ASN A 47 -2.67 -2.53 9.48
CA ASN A 47 -2.12 -1.44 8.69
C ASN A 47 -1.98 -0.16 9.52
N THR A 48 -2.97 0.19 10.35
CA THR A 48 -2.87 1.33 11.28
C THR A 48 -1.72 1.14 12.27
N LEU A 49 -1.54 -0.08 12.75
CA LEU A 49 -0.45 -0.42 13.66
C LEU A 49 0.91 -0.30 12.96
N LEU A 50 1.04 -0.81 11.73
CA LEU A 50 2.26 -0.72 10.93
C LEU A 50 2.68 0.74 10.66
N ASP A 51 1.72 1.62 10.34
CA ASP A 51 1.96 3.04 10.10
C ASP A 51 2.55 3.75 11.34
N GLY A 52 2.12 3.35 12.53
CA GLY A 52 2.60 3.87 13.81
C GLY A 52 3.93 3.25 14.27
N ILE A 53 4.16 1.99 13.90
CA ILE A 53 5.33 1.23 14.32
C ILE A 53 6.57 1.56 13.49
N LEU A 54 6.47 1.76 12.16
CA LEU A 54 7.66 1.88 11.32
C LEU A 54 8.73 2.91 11.78
N PRO A 55 8.39 4.12 12.28
CA PRO A 55 9.38 5.05 12.84
C PRO A 55 10.05 4.59 14.13
N GLN A 56 9.45 3.62 14.80
CA GLN A 56 9.79 3.11 16.12
C GLN A 56 10.05 1.60 16.07
N ILE A 57 10.39 1.08 14.89
CA ILE A 57 10.43 -0.33 14.57
C ILE A 57 11.37 -1.11 15.51
N GLN A 58 12.41 -0.46 16.02
CA GLN A 58 13.34 -1.01 17.01
C GLN A 58 12.67 -1.49 18.31
N PHE A 59 11.50 -0.97 18.67
CA PHE A 59 10.77 -1.42 19.87
C PHE A 59 10.05 -2.76 19.69
N LEU A 60 10.03 -3.31 18.48
CA LEU A 60 9.57 -4.67 18.22
C LEU A 60 10.67 -5.73 18.35
N ALA A 61 11.92 -5.31 18.61
CA ALA A 61 13.03 -6.23 18.74
C ALA A 61 12.81 -7.23 19.89
N SER A 62 13.06 -8.51 19.61
CA SER A 62 13.05 -9.61 20.58
C SER A 62 14.37 -9.76 21.34
N ASP A 63 15.45 -9.24 20.77
CA ASP A 63 16.83 -9.41 21.22
C ASP A 63 17.72 -8.28 20.65
N GLU A 64 18.95 -8.17 21.13
CA GLU A 64 19.89 -7.09 20.76
C GLU A 64 20.32 -7.14 19.29
N ASP A 65 20.49 -8.33 18.71
CA ASP A 65 20.87 -8.50 17.30
C ASP A 65 19.74 -8.03 16.37
N ASN A 66 18.50 -8.35 16.72
CA ASN A 66 17.30 -7.89 16.03
C ASN A 66 17.12 -6.37 16.21
N ALA A 67 17.36 -5.83 17.41
CA ALA A 67 17.29 -4.40 17.67
C ALA A 67 18.25 -3.59 16.78
N ALA A 68 19.49 -4.05 16.61
CA ALA A 68 20.46 -3.40 15.74
C ALA A 68 20.03 -3.42 14.26
N LYS A 69 19.47 -4.55 13.78
CA LYS A 69 18.96 -4.69 12.41
C LYS A 69 17.73 -3.82 12.15
N LEU A 70 16.82 -3.70 13.12
CA LEU A 70 15.64 -2.85 12.98
C LEU A 70 16.01 -1.37 13.07
N ALA A 71 16.96 -1.01 13.94
CA ALA A 71 17.47 0.37 14.01
C ALA A 71 18.16 0.81 12.71
N SER A 72 18.82 -0.11 11.98
CA SER A 72 19.52 0.21 10.74
C SER A 72 18.61 0.46 9.53
N ILE A 73 17.30 0.15 9.64
CA ILE A 73 16.29 0.49 8.62
C ILE A 73 16.25 2.01 8.35
N GLY A 74 16.52 2.84 9.36
CA GLY A 74 16.74 4.27 9.17
C GLY A 74 15.54 5.03 8.60
N LEU A 75 14.31 4.65 8.96
CA LEU A 75 13.11 5.41 8.62
C LEU A 75 12.75 6.40 9.74
N SER A 76 12.43 7.62 9.34
CA SER A 76 11.83 8.64 10.20
C SER A 76 10.55 9.17 9.56
N LYS A 77 9.61 9.68 10.35
CA LYS A 77 8.42 10.33 9.79
C LYS A 77 8.84 11.52 8.93
N ALA A 78 8.24 11.63 7.74
CA ALA A 78 8.46 12.80 6.91
C ALA A 78 7.93 14.06 7.62
N PRO A 79 8.52 15.23 7.37
CA PRO A 79 8.03 16.48 7.94
C PRO A 79 6.56 16.71 7.55
N GLY A 80 5.68 16.79 8.55
CA GLY A 80 4.28 17.13 8.34
C GLY A 80 4.09 18.64 8.19
N VAL A 81 3.00 19.03 7.53
CA VAL A 81 2.51 20.42 7.55
C VAL A 81 1.53 20.57 8.71
N ILE A 82 1.78 21.51 9.62
CA ILE A 82 0.90 21.78 10.77
C ILE A 82 -0.53 22.05 10.27
N GLY A 83 -1.50 21.34 10.83
CA GLY A 83 -2.92 21.47 10.46
C GLY A 83 -3.39 20.56 9.33
N GLN A 84 -2.49 19.83 8.66
CA GLN A 84 -2.88 18.76 7.74
C GLN A 84 -3.06 17.44 8.49
N ARG A 85 -4.17 16.75 8.22
CA ARG A 85 -4.50 15.45 8.83
C ARG A 85 -3.62 14.31 8.30
N GLU A 86 -3.14 14.43 7.06
CA GLU A 86 -2.33 13.43 6.38
C GLU A 86 -1.23 14.16 5.60
N SER A 87 0.02 13.73 5.75
CA SER A 87 1.16 14.22 4.99
C SER A 87 1.60 13.18 3.98
N TYR A 88 2.03 13.63 2.80
CA TYR A 88 2.75 12.81 1.84
C TYR A 88 4.18 13.35 1.70
N PRO A 89 5.20 12.48 1.62
CA PRO A 89 5.14 11.04 1.83
C PRO A 89 5.05 10.68 3.32
N ASP A 90 4.87 9.39 3.64
CA ASP A 90 4.83 8.95 5.04
C ASP A 90 6.19 9.08 5.77
N TYR A 91 7.30 8.78 5.09
CA TYR A 91 8.63 8.65 5.71
C TYR A 91 9.77 9.22 4.87
N VAL A 92 10.89 9.48 5.53
CA VAL A 92 12.21 9.75 4.93
C VAL A 92 13.21 8.73 5.45
N HIS A 93 13.90 8.08 4.52
CA HIS A 93 15.00 7.16 4.79
C HIS A 93 16.31 7.92 4.97
N VAL A 94 17.25 7.41 5.77
CA VAL A 94 18.59 8.01 6.01
C VAL A 94 19.40 8.29 4.75
N SER A 95 19.12 7.61 3.63
CA SER A 95 19.73 7.90 2.34
C SER A 95 19.14 9.13 1.62
N GLY A 96 18.19 9.84 2.24
CA GLY A 96 17.46 10.96 1.65
C GLY A 96 16.27 10.58 0.75
N ARG A 97 16.00 9.28 0.56
CA ARG A 97 14.82 8.83 -0.22
C ARG A 97 13.56 9.03 0.60
N ARG A 98 12.46 9.32 -0.08
CA ARG A 98 11.15 9.48 0.55
C ARG A 98 10.28 8.28 0.24
N VAL A 99 9.53 7.81 1.23
CA VAL A 99 8.87 6.51 1.18
C VAL A 99 7.41 6.65 1.61
N GLU A 100 6.51 6.20 0.75
CA GLU A 100 5.09 6.02 1.06
C GLU A 100 4.84 4.55 1.42
N LEU A 101 4.24 4.28 2.57
CA LEU A 101 3.90 2.91 2.98
C LEU A 101 2.49 2.54 2.53
N LYS A 102 2.33 1.31 2.06
CA LYS A 102 1.02 0.66 1.95
C LYS A 102 1.08 -0.76 2.49
N GLY A 103 0.30 -1.04 3.53
CA GLY A 103 0.13 -2.40 4.04
C GLY A 103 -0.78 -3.24 3.13
N LEU A 104 -0.31 -4.45 2.79
CA LEU A 104 -1.04 -5.45 2.05
C LEU A 104 -1.33 -6.64 2.99
N PHE A 105 -2.54 -6.70 3.53
CA PHE A 105 -2.93 -7.83 4.36
C PHE A 105 -3.22 -9.05 3.50
N ILE A 106 -2.55 -10.15 3.80
CA ILE A 106 -2.72 -11.46 3.16
C ILE A 106 -3.48 -12.34 4.13
N ASP A 107 -4.64 -12.81 3.67
CA ASP A 107 -5.49 -13.70 4.44
C ASP A 107 -4.76 -15.03 4.71
N ASN A 108 -4.97 -15.59 5.90
CA ASN A 108 -4.50 -16.93 6.23
C ASN A 108 -5.71 -17.87 6.17
N PRO A 109 -5.79 -18.77 5.17
CA PRO A 109 -6.95 -19.66 5.02
C PRO A 109 -7.08 -20.66 6.17
N GLU A 110 -5.99 -20.94 6.91
CA GLU A 110 -5.98 -21.86 8.05
C GLU A 110 -6.65 -21.26 9.30
N LEU A 111 -6.76 -19.93 9.38
CA LEU A 111 -7.38 -19.26 10.53
C LEU A 111 -8.90 -19.17 10.39
N ALA A 112 -9.60 -19.34 11.51
CA ALA A 112 -11.05 -19.27 11.59
C ALA A 112 -11.57 -17.82 11.63
N LEU A 113 -11.30 -17.03 10.58
CA LEU A 113 -11.85 -15.67 10.42
C LEU A 113 -13.31 -15.69 9.94
N LYS A 114 -14.07 -14.64 10.27
CA LYS A 114 -15.41 -14.41 9.73
C LYS A 114 -15.34 -14.21 8.22
N ARG A 115 -15.72 -15.22 7.45
CA ARG A 115 -15.65 -15.14 5.98
C ARG A 115 -16.79 -14.27 5.44
N PRO A 116 -16.50 -13.20 4.69
CA PRO A 116 -17.54 -12.39 4.06
C PRO A 116 -18.22 -13.21 2.94
N PRO A 117 -19.47 -12.89 2.56
CA PRO A 117 -20.18 -13.58 1.48
C PRO A 117 -19.48 -13.42 0.12
N THR A 118 -18.68 -12.38 -0.04
CA THR A 118 -17.87 -12.11 -1.23
C THR A 118 -16.46 -11.72 -0.82
N ALA A 119 -15.46 -12.28 -1.50
CA ALA A 119 -14.07 -11.87 -1.32
C ALA A 119 -13.92 -10.36 -1.61
N ARG A 120 -13.32 -9.64 -0.66
CA ARG A 120 -13.09 -8.20 -0.80
C ARG A 120 -11.78 -7.96 -1.55
N GLU A 121 -11.80 -6.98 -2.45
CA GLU A 121 -10.58 -6.48 -3.08
C GLU A 121 -9.71 -5.73 -2.06
N PRO A 122 -8.38 -5.87 -2.08
CA PRO A 122 -7.48 -5.06 -1.27
C PRO A 122 -7.73 -3.55 -1.47
N SER A 123 -7.81 -2.81 -0.36
CA SER A 123 -8.17 -1.38 -0.38
C SER A 123 -6.98 -0.43 -0.49
N ALA A 124 -5.76 -0.96 -0.34
CA ALA A 124 -4.51 -0.20 -0.42
C ALA A 124 -4.45 0.60 -1.73
N ARG A 125 -4.14 1.90 -1.63
CA ARG A 125 -4.21 2.82 -2.76
C ARG A 125 -3.16 3.92 -2.69
N ILE A 126 -2.69 4.37 -3.84
CA ILE A 126 -2.07 5.69 -4.00
C ILE A 126 -3.20 6.70 -4.17
N LYS A 127 -3.34 7.62 -3.22
CA LYS A 127 -4.47 8.56 -3.15
C LYS A 127 -4.48 9.56 -4.32
N GLU A 128 -5.65 10.14 -4.57
CA GLU A 128 -5.88 11.11 -5.66
C GLU A 128 -5.09 12.42 -5.50
N ASN A 129 -4.67 12.76 -4.28
CA ASN A 129 -3.81 13.91 -3.99
C ASN A 129 -2.30 13.64 -4.19
N VAL A 130 -1.89 12.39 -4.44
CA VAL A 130 -0.52 12.06 -4.82
C VAL A 130 -0.42 12.11 -6.34
N THR A 131 -0.01 13.26 -6.86
CA THR A 131 0.07 13.57 -8.30
C THR A 131 1.52 13.81 -8.72
N MET A 132 1.75 13.90 -10.03
CA MET A 132 3.06 14.25 -10.61
C MET A 132 3.64 15.58 -10.07
N ASP A 133 2.80 16.48 -9.57
CA ASP A 133 3.23 17.78 -9.02
C ASP A 133 3.73 17.67 -7.57
N ILE A 134 3.37 16.60 -6.86
CA ILE A 134 3.69 16.39 -5.44
C ILE A 134 4.83 15.39 -5.27
N ILE A 135 4.91 14.39 -6.16
CA ILE A 135 5.97 13.40 -6.09
C ILE A 135 7.32 14.02 -6.49
N ASP A 136 8.39 13.49 -5.91
CA ASP A 136 9.75 13.71 -6.38
C ASP A 136 10.17 12.48 -7.20
N PRO A 137 10.21 12.58 -8.55
CA PRO A 137 10.51 11.43 -9.40
C PRO A 137 11.85 10.77 -9.10
N THR A 138 12.81 11.53 -8.56
CA THR A 138 14.16 11.07 -8.27
C THR A 138 14.20 10.31 -6.94
N ASN A 139 13.36 10.69 -5.97
CA ASN A 139 13.52 10.28 -4.57
C ASN A 139 12.37 9.46 -3.99
N ASP A 140 11.20 9.45 -4.63
CA ASP A 140 10.01 8.81 -4.07
C ASP A 140 9.90 7.33 -4.45
N ALA A 141 9.74 6.51 -3.41
CA ALA A 141 9.45 5.09 -3.53
C ALA A 141 8.15 4.72 -2.80
N LEU A 142 7.43 3.74 -3.35
CA LEU A 142 6.35 3.04 -2.68
C LEU A 142 6.92 1.81 -1.98
N LEU A 143 6.75 1.72 -0.67
CA LEU A 143 6.99 0.51 0.12
C LEU A 143 5.66 -0.21 0.34
N VAL A 144 5.57 -1.46 -0.11
CA VAL A 144 4.44 -2.35 0.17
C VAL A 144 4.89 -3.44 1.13
N ALA A 145 4.30 -3.48 2.32
CA ALA A 145 4.55 -4.54 3.29
C ALA A 145 3.41 -5.57 3.25
N ALA A 146 3.70 -6.79 2.80
CA ALA A 146 2.75 -7.88 2.87
C ALA A 146 2.75 -8.45 4.30
N VAL A 147 1.58 -8.46 4.94
CA VAL A 147 1.44 -8.89 6.34
C VAL A 147 0.38 -9.98 6.43
N GLN A 148 0.68 -11.04 7.16
CA GLN A 148 -0.24 -12.16 7.38
C GLN A 148 -0.35 -12.45 8.88
N LEU A 149 -1.56 -12.77 9.33
CA LEU A 149 -1.79 -13.24 10.69
C LEU A 149 -1.39 -14.72 10.81
N ARG A 150 -0.59 -15.08 11.81
CA ARG A 150 -0.13 -16.46 12.05
C ARG A 150 -0.34 -16.86 13.51
N PRO A 151 -0.76 -18.11 13.77
CA PRO A 151 -0.88 -18.63 15.13
C PRO A 151 0.51 -18.93 15.72
N ASP A 152 0.63 -18.83 17.03
CA ASP A 152 1.71 -19.42 17.82
C ASP A 152 1.23 -20.67 18.58
N GLU A 153 2.16 -21.33 19.27
CA GLU A 153 1.90 -22.57 20.00
C GLU A 153 0.91 -22.41 21.17
N GLU A 154 0.68 -21.16 21.61
CA GLU A 154 -0.24 -20.82 22.70
C GLU A 154 -1.66 -20.51 22.20
N GLY A 155 -1.93 -20.66 20.89
CA GLY A 155 -3.22 -20.34 20.29
C GLY A 155 -3.48 -18.84 20.18
N LEU A 156 -2.41 -18.02 20.20
CA LEU A 156 -2.49 -16.60 19.93
C LEU A 156 -2.06 -16.32 18.49
N CYS A 157 -2.68 -15.31 17.88
CA CYS A 157 -2.44 -14.94 16.50
C CYS A 157 -1.81 -13.56 16.41
N SER A 158 -0.61 -13.48 15.83
CA SER A 158 0.14 -12.23 15.65
C SER A 158 0.40 -11.93 14.17
N PRO A 159 0.51 -10.64 13.77
CA PRO A 159 0.88 -10.28 12.41
C PRO A 159 2.36 -10.49 12.16
N TYR A 160 2.70 -11.02 10.98
CA TYR A 160 4.06 -11.16 10.50
C TYR A 160 4.20 -10.46 9.16
N VAL A 161 5.26 -9.68 8.99
CA VAL A 161 5.65 -9.19 7.65
C VAL A 161 6.21 -10.38 6.88
N ILE A 162 5.52 -10.82 5.84
CA ILE A 162 5.87 -12.01 5.06
C ILE A 162 6.59 -11.68 3.76
N ASP A 163 6.53 -10.42 3.32
CA ASP A 163 7.26 -9.92 2.16
C ASP A 163 7.29 -8.38 2.15
N VAL A 164 8.26 -7.81 1.46
CA VAL A 164 8.34 -6.36 1.23
C VAL A 164 8.64 -6.09 -0.25
N GLY A 165 7.96 -5.09 -0.81
CA GLY A 165 8.19 -4.63 -2.18
C GLY A 165 8.51 -3.14 -2.19
N VAL A 166 9.54 -2.76 -2.95
CA VAL A 166 9.91 -1.35 -3.16
C VAL A 166 9.76 -1.00 -4.63
N PHE A 167 8.98 0.02 -4.93
CA PHE A 167 8.61 0.39 -6.30
C PHE A 167 8.84 1.88 -6.55
N SER A 168 9.15 2.23 -7.79
CA SER A 168 9.20 3.64 -8.21
C SER A 168 7.81 4.27 -8.07
N MET A 169 7.70 5.32 -7.25
CA MET A 169 6.43 6.03 -7.10
C MET A 169 6.02 6.72 -8.41
N VAL A 170 6.99 7.30 -9.13
CA VAL A 170 6.71 7.97 -10.41
C VAL A 170 6.15 7.01 -11.45
N GLU A 171 6.69 5.80 -11.55
CA GLU A 171 6.16 4.78 -12.47
C GLU A 171 4.76 4.31 -12.04
N CYS A 172 4.51 4.18 -10.74
CA CYS A 172 3.18 3.85 -10.23
C CYS A 172 2.15 4.94 -10.58
N VAL A 173 2.49 6.22 -10.39
CA VAL A 173 1.62 7.36 -10.70
C VAL A 173 1.37 7.48 -12.21
N ARG A 174 2.42 7.38 -13.04
CA ARG A 174 2.29 7.37 -14.51
C ARG A 174 1.38 6.25 -14.99
N ALA A 175 1.59 5.02 -14.53
CA ALA A 175 0.77 3.87 -14.91
C ALA A 175 -0.69 4.02 -14.44
N ARG A 176 -0.91 4.52 -13.22
CA ARG A 176 -2.23 4.80 -12.66
C ARG A 176 -3.00 5.82 -13.52
N ASP A 177 -2.34 6.93 -13.85
CA ASP A 177 -2.96 8.05 -14.56
C ASP A 177 -3.18 7.73 -16.04
N ALA A 178 -2.23 7.04 -16.69
CA ALA A 178 -2.41 6.51 -18.04
C ALA A 178 -3.61 5.54 -18.11
N SER A 179 -3.74 4.62 -17.14
CA SER A 179 -4.87 3.70 -17.07
C SER A 179 -6.23 4.39 -16.88
N LEU A 180 -6.26 5.55 -16.19
CA LEU A 180 -7.48 6.37 -16.13
C LEU A 180 -7.84 6.88 -17.53
N ALA A 181 -6.89 7.46 -18.24
CA ALA A 181 -7.09 8.02 -19.57
C ALA A 181 -7.49 6.97 -20.61
N GLU A 182 -6.83 5.80 -20.62
CA GLU A 182 -7.12 4.69 -21.54
C GLU A 182 -8.55 4.15 -21.40
N ARG A 183 -9.12 4.20 -20.20
CA ARG A 183 -10.51 3.81 -19.93
C ARG A 183 -11.52 4.92 -20.23
N GLY A 184 -11.08 5.99 -20.90
CA GLY A 184 -11.88 7.18 -21.19
C GLY A 184 -12.11 8.07 -19.98
N GLY A 185 -11.42 7.84 -18.86
CA GLY A 185 -11.51 8.65 -17.67
C GLY A 185 -10.71 9.95 -17.77
N LYS A 186 -10.99 10.90 -16.89
CA LYS A 186 -10.31 12.19 -16.82
C LYS A 186 -10.41 12.79 -15.42
N TRP A 187 -9.55 13.77 -15.15
CA TRP A 187 -9.65 14.59 -13.94
C TRP A 187 -10.66 15.72 -14.16
N ILE A 188 -11.60 15.90 -13.23
CA ILE A 188 -12.54 17.03 -13.22
C ILE A 188 -12.50 17.68 -11.84
N GLY A 189 -12.01 18.92 -11.76
CA GLY A 189 -11.87 19.63 -10.48
C GLY A 189 -10.96 18.91 -9.49
N GLY A 190 -9.87 18.30 -9.96
CA GLY A 190 -8.95 17.51 -9.12
C GLY A 190 -9.46 16.12 -8.71
N ILE A 191 -10.63 15.71 -9.19
CA ILE A 191 -11.21 14.40 -8.87
C ILE A 191 -11.09 13.47 -10.09
N PRO A 192 -10.51 12.27 -9.95
CA PRO A 192 -10.45 11.29 -11.02
C PRO A 192 -11.85 10.72 -11.28
N LYS A 193 -12.29 10.80 -12.54
CA LYS A 193 -13.61 10.33 -12.96
C LYS A 193 -13.52 9.38 -14.14
N VAL A 194 -14.43 8.41 -14.16
CA VAL A 194 -14.61 7.44 -15.25
C VAL A 194 -15.97 7.61 -15.90
N VAL A 195 -16.10 7.14 -17.14
CA VAL A 195 -17.36 7.15 -17.87
C VAL A 195 -18.38 6.29 -17.13
N LYS A 196 -19.56 6.85 -16.86
CA LYS A 196 -20.68 6.12 -16.24
C LYS A 196 -21.06 4.90 -17.08
N LYS A 197 -21.50 3.84 -16.42
CA LYS A 197 -22.05 2.67 -17.12
C LYS A 197 -23.17 3.04 -18.10
N SER A 198 -24.03 3.99 -17.73
CA SER A 198 -25.12 4.51 -18.59
C SER A 198 -24.64 5.29 -19.81
N SER A 199 -23.42 5.83 -19.77
CA SER A 199 -22.83 6.64 -20.86
C SER A 199 -21.77 5.87 -21.65
N MET A 200 -21.52 4.60 -21.30
CA MET A 200 -20.53 3.76 -21.97
C MET A 200 -20.87 3.50 -23.45
N GLY A 201 -22.16 3.48 -23.80
CA GLY A 201 -22.60 3.39 -25.21
C GLY A 201 -22.05 4.55 -26.04
N LYS A 202 -22.29 5.79 -25.58
CA LYS A 202 -21.78 7.02 -26.20
C LYS A 202 -20.25 7.00 -26.35
N PHE A 203 -19.55 6.55 -25.31
CA PHE A 203 -18.10 6.44 -25.35
C PHE A 203 -17.62 5.48 -26.45
N ARG A 204 -18.25 4.30 -26.56
CA ARG A 204 -17.90 3.29 -27.56
C ARG A 204 -18.22 3.70 -28.99
N THR A 205 -19.25 4.53 -29.19
CA THR A 205 -19.62 5.07 -30.51
C THR A 205 -18.83 6.32 -30.89
N GLY A 206 -17.99 6.84 -29.99
CA GLY A 206 -17.21 8.06 -30.23
C GLY A 206 -18.03 9.34 -30.10
N ASP A 207 -19.25 9.28 -29.53
CA ASP A 207 -20.07 10.45 -29.28
C ASP A 207 -19.41 11.37 -28.25
N ARG A 208 -19.67 12.69 -28.39
CA ARG A 208 -19.15 13.68 -27.46
C ARG A 208 -19.71 13.44 -26.05
N LEU A 209 -18.81 13.20 -25.09
CA LEU A 209 -19.14 13.11 -23.67
C LEU A 209 -19.14 14.49 -23.00
N HIS A 210 -20.11 14.73 -22.12
CA HIS A 210 -20.17 15.89 -21.23
C HIS A 210 -19.81 15.49 -19.80
N ASP A 211 -19.53 16.45 -18.92
CA ASP A 211 -19.15 16.14 -17.53
C ASP A 211 -20.21 15.36 -16.75
N SER A 212 -21.48 15.43 -17.17
CA SER A 212 -22.59 14.63 -16.62
C SER A 212 -22.51 13.14 -16.98
N ASP A 213 -21.74 12.77 -18.01
CA ASP A 213 -21.48 11.39 -18.41
C ASP A 213 -20.39 10.70 -17.56
N PHE A 214 -19.79 11.42 -16.60
CA PHE A 214 -18.71 10.93 -15.75
C PHE A 214 -19.13 10.79 -14.28
N GLU A 215 -18.54 9.82 -13.60
CA GLU A 215 -18.68 9.59 -12.15
C GLU A 215 -17.31 9.41 -11.47
N LYS A 216 -17.24 9.62 -10.15
CA LYS A 216 -15.99 9.44 -9.40
C LYS A 216 -15.51 7.99 -9.54
N ASP A 217 -14.24 7.80 -9.89
CA ASP A 217 -13.65 6.46 -9.90
C ASP A 217 -13.32 6.06 -8.45
N THR A 218 -14.23 5.31 -7.84
CA THR A 218 -14.07 4.78 -6.46
C THR A 218 -12.92 3.78 -6.33
N ASN A 219 -12.39 3.30 -7.46
CA ASN A 219 -11.29 2.36 -7.54
C ASN A 219 -9.97 3.02 -7.96
N PHE A 220 -9.96 4.33 -8.19
CA PHE A 220 -8.77 5.06 -8.56
C PHE A 220 -7.64 4.84 -7.55
N GLY A 221 -6.45 4.56 -8.07
CA GLY A 221 -5.24 4.40 -7.27
C GLY A 221 -5.14 3.11 -6.46
N LYS A 222 -6.15 2.22 -6.45
CA LYS A 222 -6.03 0.89 -5.83
C LYS A 222 -4.82 0.16 -6.40
N LEU A 223 -3.91 -0.32 -5.56
CA LEU A 223 -2.65 -0.93 -6.00
C LEU A 223 -2.88 -2.10 -6.98
N LYS A 224 -3.90 -2.93 -6.73
CA LYS A 224 -4.32 -4.03 -7.62
C LYS A 224 -4.59 -3.57 -9.06
N ARG A 225 -5.00 -2.32 -9.24
CA ARG A 225 -5.47 -1.79 -10.54
C ARG A 225 -4.46 -0.89 -11.23
N ILE A 226 -3.28 -0.65 -10.63
CA ILE A 226 -2.21 0.12 -11.26
C ILE A 226 -1.43 -0.84 -12.17
N PRO A 227 -1.42 -0.65 -13.50
CA PRO A 227 -0.82 -1.58 -14.44
C PRO A 227 0.71 -1.42 -14.55
N TYR A 228 1.39 -1.20 -13.42
CA TYR A 228 2.85 -1.17 -13.36
C TYR A 228 3.40 -2.59 -13.15
N PRO A 229 4.16 -3.18 -14.09
CA PRO A 229 4.47 -4.61 -14.08
C PRO A 229 5.16 -5.13 -12.80
N PRO A 230 6.19 -4.45 -12.22
CA PRO A 230 6.81 -4.90 -10.97
C PRO A 230 5.83 -4.95 -9.79
N LEU A 231 4.98 -3.93 -9.65
CA LEU A 231 3.93 -3.91 -8.62
C LEU A 231 2.91 -5.03 -8.86
N GLN A 232 2.45 -5.21 -10.11
CA GLN A 232 1.52 -6.28 -10.47
C GLN A 232 2.09 -7.67 -10.19
N GLN A 233 3.38 -7.87 -10.44
CA GLN A 233 4.07 -9.13 -10.14
C GLN A 233 4.10 -9.40 -8.62
N PHE A 234 4.45 -8.39 -7.82
CA PHE A 234 4.42 -8.52 -6.36
C PHE A 234 3.01 -8.83 -5.84
N MET A 235 2.01 -8.11 -6.34
CA MET A 235 0.62 -8.34 -5.92
C MET A 235 0.10 -9.73 -6.36
N ARG A 236 0.49 -10.22 -7.55
CA ARG A 236 0.19 -11.59 -8.02
C ARG A 236 0.86 -12.66 -7.17
N LYS A 237 2.13 -12.47 -6.77
CA LYS A 237 2.86 -13.39 -5.88
C LYS A 237 2.07 -13.71 -4.61
N HIS A 238 1.30 -12.74 -4.11
CA HIS A 238 0.52 -12.85 -2.89
C HIS A 238 -0.98 -13.09 -3.12
N GLY A 239 -1.40 -13.46 -4.33
CA GLY A 239 -2.81 -13.74 -4.64
C GLY A 239 -3.73 -12.52 -4.56
N ALA A 240 -3.18 -11.31 -4.56
CA ALA A 240 -3.95 -10.07 -4.47
C ALA A 240 -4.55 -9.65 -5.83
N ILE A 241 -4.05 -10.20 -6.95
CA ILE A 241 -4.52 -9.91 -8.31
C ILE A 241 -5.04 -11.17 -8.97
#